data_AF-A0A7S4QBS1-F1
#
_entry.id   AF-A0A7S4QBS1-F1
#
_cell.length_a   1.000
_cell.length_b   1.000
_cell.length_c   1.000
_cell.angle_alpha   90.00
_cell.angle_beta   90.00
_cell.angle_gamma   90.00
#
_symmetry.space_group_name_H-M   'P 1'
#
loop_
_entity.id
_entity.type
_entity.pdbx_description
1 polymer ?
#
loop_
_entity_poly.entity_id
_entity_poly.type
_entity_poly.pdbx_seq_one_letter_code
_entity_poly.pdbx_strand_id
1 'polypeptide(L)'
;SSLGSSQVKGSCPAACAAMGFGAAATAFAAILGALFEAQGQLPGGSGSFDRSARRQGRGADVSDLLGLAGRAPQGGAARADVDRSLDKGSRRMRMRGCLTATRTRMAETPDEVDAAVAGLVAQREAAGAAGAVGLPEMTEEQATNQLLFSMVMSCYADIDSASVTKVAEGGRLSREVEAALFRQPSSPPRPTSQQFKLLESVIHEEQARIMKEMRPEDMVGAVGIIGRSMSPRAKVFYVSLVIAGVFGAGLWALQRMTRGQPQRERSAKSMRKLAKATDRLEKKKKQG
;
A
#
# COMPACT_ATOMS: atom_id res chain seq x y z
N SER A 1 39.74 33.89 11.71
CA SER A 1 39.30 33.92 10.31
C SER A 1 37.79 33.92 10.28
N SER A 2 37.20 35.10 10.07
CA SER A 2 35.76 35.32 10.00
C SER A 2 35.28 35.16 8.56
N LEU A 3 34.20 34.41 8.38
CA LEU A 3 33.34 34.40 7.20
C LEU A 3 31.93 34.34 7.80
N GLY A 4 31.04 35.30 7.66
CA GLY A 4 30.86 36.27 6.58
C GLY A 4 29.41 36.13 6.11
N SER A 5 28.47 36.54 6.97
CA SER A 5 27.03 36.60 6.69
C SER A 5 26.73 37.39 5.43
N SER A 6 25.92 36.83 4.53
CA SER A 6 25.21 37.58 3.50
C SER A 6 23.72 37.26 3.59
N GLN A 7 22.97 38.15 4.25
CA GLN A 7 21.52 38.23 4.15
C GLN A 7 21.17 38.91 2.82
N VAL A 8 20.45 38.21 1.95
CA VAL A 8 19.77 38.83 0.80
C VAL A 8 18.31 39.01 1.18
N LYS A 9 17.93 40.26 1.50
CA LYS A 9 16.56 40.71 1.74
C LYS A 9 15.92 41.03 0.38
N GLY A 10 15.18 40.06 -0.18
CA GLY A 10 14.35 40.25 -1.38
C GLY A 10 12.90 40.45 -0.99
N SER A 11 12.46 41.71 -0.94
CA SER A 11 11.06 42.12 -0.82
C SER A 11 10.37 42.00 -2.18
N CYS A 12 9.44 41.06 -2.32
CA CYS A 12 8.51 40.99 -3.46
C CYS A 12 7.17 41.64 -3.10
N PRO A 13 6.62 42.53 -3.94
CA PRO A 13 5.33 43.16 -3.71
C PRO A 13 4.16 42.20 -3.93
N ALA A 14 3.25 42.18 -2.96
CA ALA A 14 1.95 41.53 -3.02
C ALA A 14 0.99 42.33 -3.92
N ALA A 15 0.92 41.99 -5.20
CA ALA A 15 -0.16 42.46 -6.09
C ALA A 15 -0.19 41.66 -7.41
N CYS A 16 -0.72 40.43 -7.37
CA CYS A 16 -1.26 39.74 -8.56
C CYS A 16 -2.15 38.57 -8.10
N ALA A 17 -3.27 38.93 -7.48
CA ALA A 17 -4.37 38.01 -7.24
C ALA A 17 -5.52 38.37 -8.18
N ALA A 18 -6.17 37.32 -8.70
CA ALA A 18 -7.40 37.31 -9.47
C ALA A 18 -7.28 37.66 -10.96
N MET A 19 -7.13 36.62 -11.80
CA MET A 19 -8.04 36.28 -12.89
C MET A 19 -7.51 35.04 -13.63
N GLY A 20 -8.34 33.99 -13.79
CA GLY A 20 -8.07 32.93 -14.77
C GLY A 20 -8.06 31.48 -14.29
N PHE A 21 -8.97 31.05 -13.40
CA PHE A 21 -9.26 29.62 -13.21
C PHE A 21 -10.67 29.29 -13.69
N GLY A 22 -10.81 29.13 -15.01
CA GLY A 22 -12.10 28.91 -15.64
C GLY A 22 -12.05 28.16 -16.96
N ALA A 23 -11.15 27.18 -17.12
CA ALA A 23 -11.17 26.31 -18.31
C ALA A 23 -10.45 24.94 -18.16
N ALA A 24 -9.93 24.55 -17.00
CA ALA A 24 -9.14 23.31 -16.86
C ALA A 24 -9.86 22.15 -16.15
N ALA A 25 -11.08 22.35 -15.64
CA ALA A 25 -11.73 21.37 -14.76
C ALA A 25 -12.54 20.27 -15.48
N THR A 26 -12.73 20.36 -16.80
CA THR A 26 -13.51 19.35 -17.55
C THR A 26 -12.66 18.30 -18.28
N ALA A 27 -11.33 18.46 -18.36
CA ALA A 27 -10.46 17.47 -18.99
C ALA A 27 -9.96 16.38 -18.02
N PHE A 28 -9.91 16.65 -16.71
CA PHE A 28 -9.37 15.70 -15.73
C PHE A 28 -10.34 14.55 -15.36
N ALA A 29 -11.65 14.76 -15.53
CA ALA A 29 -12.66 13.74 -15.25
C ALA A 29 -12.70 12.62 -16.31
N ALA A 30 -12.25 12.88 -17.54
CA ALA A 30 -12.19 11.87 -18.59
C ALA A 30 -10.94 10.97 -18.50
N ILE A 31 -9.84 11.47 -17.93
CA ILE A 31 -8.58 10.72 -17.81
C ILE A 31 -8.62 9.75 -16.61
N LEU A 32 -9.32 10.10 -15.53
CA LEU A 32 -9.48 9.21 -14.36
C LEU A 32 -10.48 8.06 -14.60
N GLY A 33 -11.42 8.20 -15.55
CA GLY A 33 -12.32 7.12 -15.93
C GLY A 33 -11.63 6.00 -16.72
N ALA A 34 -10.63 6.33 -17.54
CA ALA A 34 -9.92 5.34 -18.38
C ALA A 34 -8.81 4.57 -17.63
N LEU A 35 -8.36 5.07 -16.46
CA LEU A 35 -7.35 4.41 -15.62
C LEU A 35 -7.93 3.38 -14.64
N PHE A 36 -9.25 3.40 -14.41
CA PHE A 36 -9.89 2.53 -13.43
C PHE A 36 -10.33 1.17 -13.99
N GLU A 37 -10.37 1.01 -15.33
CA GLU A 37 -10.75 -0.26 -15.98
C GLU A 37 -9.54 -1.21 -16.20
N ALA A 38 -8.32 -0.79 -15.84
CA ALA A 38 -7.09 -1.56 -16.08
C ALA A 38 -6.45 -2.23 -14.85
N GLN A 39 -6.98 -2.04 -13.62
CA GLN A 39 -6.32 -2.54 -12.39
C GLN A 39 -7.13 -3.54 -11.54
N GLY A 40 -8.23 -4.09 -12.07
CA GLY A 40 -9.06 -5.07 -11.35
C GLY A 40 -8.71 -6.55 -11.60
N GLN A 41 -7.71 -6.84 -12.42
CA GLN A 41 -7.37 -8.21 -12.80
C GLN A 41 -5.96 -8.52 -12.31
N LEU A 42 -5.86 -9.08 -11.10
CA LEU A 42 -4.81 -10.07 -10.86
C LEU A 42 -4.83 -10.98 -12.10
N PRO A 43 -3.70 -11.23 -12.78
CA PRO A 43 -3.66 -12.28 -13.78
C PRO A 43 -3.99 -13.59 -13.05
N GLY A 44 -5.28 -13.91 -13.04
CA GLY A 44 -5.81 -15.23 -12.83
C GLY A 44 -5.34 -16.02 -14.02
N GLY A 45 -4.06 -16.38 -13.99
CA GLY A 45 -3.48 -17.42 -14.79
C GLY A 45 -4.18 -18.72 -14.42
N SER A 46 -5.38 -18.89 -14.97
CA SER A 46 -5.88 -20.19 -15.41
C SER A 46 -5.02 -20.66 -16.60
N GLY A 47 -3.70 -20.58 -16.44
CA GLY A 47 -2.79 -21.41 -17.17
C GLY A 47 -3.12 -22.82 -16.72
N SER A 48 -3.84 -23.52 -17.57
CA SER A 48 -3.77 -24.98 -17.68
C SER A 48 -2.35 -25.38 -17.28
N PHE A 49 -2.21 -25.99 -16.11
CA PHE A 49 -0.99 -26.68 -15.72
C PHE A 49 -0.84 -27.83 -16.69
N ASP A 50 -0.24 -27.50 -17.83
CA ASP A 50 0.13 -28.43 -18.87
C ASP A 50 0.95 -29.52 -18.20
N ARG A 51 0.38 -30.73 -18.13
CA ARG A 51 0.96 -31.93 -17.51
C ARG A 51 2.21 -32.44 -18.25
N SER A 52 2.82 -31.59 -19.07
CA SER A 52 3.81 -31.92 -20.08
C SER A 52 5.25 -31.82 -19.56
N ALA A 53 5.49 -31.31 -18.36
CA ALA A 53 6.83 -31.23 -17.75
C ALA A 53 7.11 -32.37 -16.74
N ARG A 54 6.64 -33.60 -17.01
CA ARG A 54 6.88 -34.79 -16.17
C ARG A 54 8.30 -35.37 -16.31
N ARG A 55 9.31 -34.49 -16.37
CA ARG A 55 10.75 -34.82 -16.33
C ARG A 55 11.57 -33.79 -15.54
N GLN A 56 11.07 -33.33 -14.39
CA GLN A 56 11.91 -32.70 -13.36
C GLN A 56 12.32 -33.75 -12.33
N GLY A 57 13.48 -34.37 -12.57
CA GLY A 57 14.17 -35.18 -11.58
C GLY A 57 14.67 -34.30 -10.43
N ARG A 58 14.32 -34.68 -9.20
CA ARG A 58 14.96 -34.37 -7.91
C ARG A 58 15.65 -32.99 -7.79
N GLY A 59 14.96 -32.06 -7.14
CA GLY A 59 15.59 -30.89 -6.51
C GLY A 59 15.52 -29.61 -7.30
N ALA A 60 14.41 -29.35 -8.00
CA ALA A 60 14.15 -28.04 -8.62
C ALA A 60 14.11 -26.96 -7.53
N ASP A 61 15.21 -26.22 -7.41
CA ASP A 61 15.31 -25.07 -6.53
C ASP A 61 14.33 -23.99 -7.00
N VAL A 62 13.50 -23.49 -6.08
CA VAL A 62 12.48 -22.44 -6.32
C VAL A 62 13.12 -21.10 -6.73
N SER A 63 14.45 -21.00 -6.69
CA SER A 63 15.25 -19.82 -7.08
C SER A 63 14.92 -19.21 -8.43
N ASP A 64 14.72 -20.09 -9.42
CA ASP A 64 14.46 -19.68 -10.80
C ASP A 64 13.10 -18.99 -10.93
N LEU A 65 12.14 -19.32 -10.05
CA LEU A 65 10.82 -18.69 -10.03
C LEU A 65 10.83 -17.29 -9.40
N LEU A 66 11.81 -17.00 -8.53
CA LEU A 66 11.92 -15.68 -7.88
C LEU A 66 12.75 -14.67 -8.70
N GLY A 67 13.24 -15.03 -9.88
CA GLY A 67 14.02 -14.12 -10.73
C GLY A 67 15.29 -13.59 -10.07
N LEU A 68 15.78 -14.25 -9.01
CA LEU A 68 17.03 -13.91 -8.31
C LEU A 68 18.27 -14.47 -9.03
N ALA A 69 18.10 -15.06 -10.22
CA ALA A 69 19.10 -15.83 -10.95
C ALA A 69 20.28 -15.00 -11.54
N GLY A 70 20.40 -13.72 -11.21
CA GLY A 70 21.32 -12.81 -11.90
C GLY A 70 22.79 -12.83 -11.43
N ARG A 71 23.10 -13.11 -10.15
CA ARG A 71 24.48 -12.81 -9.68
C ARG A 71 24.95 -13.49 -8.39
N ALA A 72 24.95 -14.82 -8.31
CA ALA A 72 25.75 -15.51 -7.30
C ALA A 72 26.35 -16.82 -7.86
N PRO A 73 27.56 -16.78 -8.47
CA PRO A 73 28.27 -17.98 -8.92
C PRO A 73 29.02 -18.73 -7.80
N GLN A 74 28.78 -18.44 -6.52
CA GLN A 74 29.41 -19.12 -5.39
C GLN A 74 28.37 -19.44 -4.30
N GLY A 75 27.33 -20.17 -4.70
CA GLY A 75 26.27 -20.62 -3.81
C GLY A 75 26.80 -21.60 -2.76
N GLY A 76 26.83 -21.17 -1.50
CA GLY A 76 26.93 -22.09 -0.38
C GLY A 76 25.85 -23.16 -0.53
N ALA A 77 26.24 -24.43 -0.43
CA ALA A 77 25.32 -25.55 -0.50
C ALA A 77 24.09 -25.25 0.38
N ALA A 78 22.88 -25.48 -0.15
CA ALA A 78 21.66 -25.35 0.63
C ALA A 78 21.89 -26.06 1.96
N ARG A 79 21.90 -25.29 3.07
CA ARG A 79 22.15 -25.87 4.39
C ARG A 79 21.17 -27.03 4.54
N ALA A 80 21.71 -28.19 4.92
CA ALA A 80 20.90 -29.38 5.17
C ALA A 80 19.70 -28.96 6.02
N ASP A 81 18.49 -29.37 5.62
CA ASP A 81 17.22 -28.98 6.22
C ASP A 81 17.34 -29.00 7.76
N VAL A 82 17.55 -27.82 8.35
CA VAL A 82 17.94 -27.62 9.77
C VAL A 82 16.93 -28.29 10.71
N ASP A 83 15.72 -28.41 10.20
CA ASP A 83 14.56 -28.90 10.90
C ASP A 83 14.21 -30.35 10.57
N ARG A 84 15.06 -31.10 9.86
CA ARG A 84 14.75 -32.48 9.47
C ARG A 84 14.40 -33.37 10.68
N SER A 85 14.97 -33.09 11.85
CA SER A 85 14.69 -33.78 13.12
C SER A 85 13.42 -33.30 13.84
N LEU A 86 12.87 -32.14 13.49
CA LEU A 86 11.69 -31.58 14.14
C LEU A 86 10.39 -32.11 13.53
N ASP A 87 9.38 -32.26 14.36
CA ASP A 87 8.01 -32.56 13.93
C ASP A 87 7.39 -31.37 13.17
N LYS A 88 6.37 -31.65 12.35
CA LYS A 88 5.72 -30.63 11.51
C LYS A 88 5.10 -29.48 12.32
N GLY A 89 4.63 -29.75 13.53
CA GLY A 89 4.04 -28.75 14.42
C GLY A 89 5.09 -27.77 14.91
N SER A 90 6.22 -28.27 15.40
CA SER A 90 7.35 -27.46 15.84
C SER A 90 7.93 -26.60 14.71
N ARG A 91 8.08 -27.16 13.50
CA ARG A 91 8.53 -26.38 12.32
C ARG A 91 7.59 -25.23 12.01
N ARG A 92 6.28 -25.48 12.04
CA ARG A 92 5.26 -24.45 11.81
C ARG A 92 5.30 -23.38 12.91
N MET A 93 5.46 -23.78 14.17
CA MET A 93 5.58 -22.87 15.31
C MET A 93 6.82 -21.97 15.18
N ARG A 94 7.98 -22.54 14.81
CA ARG A 94 9.20 -21.78 14.49
C ARG A 94 8.97 -20.76 13.40
N MET A 95 8.37 -21.18 12.28
CA MET A 95 8.11 -20.31 11.13
C MET A 95 7.16 -19.16 11.50
N ARG A 96 6.11 -19.43 12.28
CA ARG A 96 5.21 -18.39 12.82
C ARG A 96 5.94 -17.43 13.75
N GLY A 97 6.75 -17.95 14.68
CA GLY A 97 7.55 -17.13 15.57
C GLY A 97 8.45 -16.16 14.80
N CYS A 98 9.16 -16.65 13.78
CA CYS A 98 9.99 -15.80 12.93
C CYS A 98 9.20 -14.78 12.12
N LEU A 99 8.03 -15.14 11.59
CA LEU A 99 7.17 -14.19 10.90
C LEU A 99 6.72 -13.06 11.83
N THR A 100 6.30 -13.39 13.05
CA THR A 100 5.89 -12.40 14.07
C THR A 100 7.07 -11.52 14.49
N ALA A 101 8.21 -12.11 14.83
CA ALA A 101 9.41 -11.36 15.24
C ALA A 101 9.88 -10.40 14.14
N THR A 102 9.87 -10.85 12.89
CA THR A 102 10.27 -10.01 11.75
C THR A 102 9.32 -8.82 11.57
N ARG A 103 8.00 -9.05 11.64
CA ARG A 103 7.01 -7.97 11.54
C ARG A 103 7.16 -6.95 12.67
N THR A 104 7.37 -7.41 13.90
CA THR A 104 7.63 -6.54 15.04
C THR A 104 8.87 -5.69 14.82
N ARG A 105 9.98 -6.28 14.36
CA ARG A 105 11.21 -5.54 14.06
C ARG A 105 10.99 -4.48 12.97
N MET A 106 10.33 -4.85 11.87
CA MET A 106 10.05 -3.91 10.79
C MET A 106 9.18 -2.73 11.25
N ALA A 107 8.24 -2.97 12.18
CA ALA A 107 7.43 -1.91 12.75
C ALA A 107 8.21 -0.99 13.69
N GLU A 108 9.26 -1.49 14.37
CA GLU A 108 10.08 -0.72 15.31
C GLU A 108 11.22 0.05 14.66
N THR A 109 11.66 -0.39 13.47
CA THR A 109 12.81 0.18 12.76
C THR A 109 12.45 0.56 11.31
N PRO A 110 11.44 1.42 11.10
CA PRO A 110 10.98 1.76 9.75
C PRO A 110 12.10 2.39 8.89
N ASP A 111 12.96 3.22 9.49
CA ASP A 111 14.05 3.87 8.76
C ASP A 111 15.09 2.85 8.22
N GLU A 112 15.38 1.79 8.98
CA GLU A 112 16.28 0.71 8.53
C GLU A 112 15.64 -0.10 7.40
N VAL A 113 14.34 -0.35 7.50
CA VAL A 113 13.55 -1.05 6.48
C VAL A 113 13.52 -0.25 5.19
N ASP A 114 13.21 1.04 5.24
CA ASP A 114 13.13 1.92 4.07
C ASP A 114 14.49 2.02 3.37
N ALA A 115 15.58 2.14 4.14
CA ALA A 115 16.93 2.14 3.60
C ALA A 115 17.29 0.81 2.91
N ALA A 116 16.90 -0.32 3.50
CA ALA A 116 17.12 -1.64 2.89
C ALA A 116 16.27 -1.83 1.62
N VAL A 117 15.02 -1.36 1.61
CA VAL A 117 14.13 -1.40 0.43
C VAL A 117 14.70 -0.55 -0.70
N ALA A 118 15.12 0.69 -0.41
CA ALA A 118 15.76 1.56 -1.39
C ALA A 118 17.03 0.92 -1.97
N GLY A 119 17.82 0.25 -1.14
CA GLY A 119 19.00 -0.52 -1.58
C GLY A 119 18.65 -1.65 -2.55
N LEU A 120 17.57 -2.40 -2.30
CA LEU A 120 17.10 -3.47 -3.19
C LEU A 120 16.61 -2.94 -4.54
N VAL A 121 15.85 -1.83 -4.53
CA VAL A 121 15.37 -1.18 -5.76
C VAL A 121 16.55 -0.68 -6.58
N ALA A 122 17.48 0.06 -5.96
CA ALA A 122 18.68 0.58 -6.63
C ALA A 122 19.56 -0.55 -7.20
N GLN A 123 19.67 -1.67 -6.48
CA GLN A 123 20.41 -2.85 -6.95
C GLN A 123 19.78 -3.44 -8.22
N ARG A 124 18.44 -3.49 -8.28
CA ARG A 124 17.69 -3.99 -9.44
C ARG A 124 17.84 -3.05 -10.64
N GLU A 125 17.74 -1.75 -10.44
CA GLU A 125 17.96 -0.73 -11.48
C GLU A 125 19.38 -0.83 -12.05
N ALA A 126 20.39 -0.95 -11.18
CA ALA A 126 21.78 -1.14 -11.60
C ALA A 126 21.98 -2.43 -12.41
N ALA A 127 21.29 -3.52 -12.04
CA ALA A 127 21.32 -4.76 -12.80
C ALA A 127 20.64 -4.62 -14.18
N GLY A 128 19.55 -3.84 -14.27
CA GLY A 128 18.90 -3.51 -15.54
C GLY A 128 19.79 -2.68 -16.46
N ALA A 129 20.50 -1.70 -15.92
CA ALA A 129 21.44 -0.85 -16.67
C ALA A 129 22.61 -1.65 -17.28
N ALA A 130 23.00 -2.77 -16.66
CA ALA A 130 24.05 -3.66 -17.15
C ALA A 130 23.65 -4.54 -18.36
N GLY A 131 22.51 -4.25 -19.01
CA GLY A 131 22.09 -4.93 -20.25
C GLY A 131 21.31 -6.22 -20.03
N ALA A 132 20.78 -6.45 -18.82
CA ALA A 132 19.79 -7.49 -18.59
C ALA A 132 18.43 -7.06 -19.17
N VAL A 133 18.31 -7.13 -20.50
CA VAL A 133 17.11 -6.75 -21.24
C VAL A 133 15.94 -7.64 -20.80
N GLY A 134 14.92 -7.05 -20.15
CA GLY A 134 13.64 -7.71 -19.87
C GLY A 134 13.30 -7.96 -18.40
N LEU A 135 14.10 -7.48 -17.43
CA LEU A 135 13.66 -7.49 -16.03
C LEU A 135 12.71 -6.31 -15.78
N PRO A 136 11.47 -6.54 -15.30
CA PRO A 136 10.58 -5.46 -14.92
C PRO A 136 11.17 -4.66 -13.74
N GLU A 137 10.88 -3.36 -13.74
CA GLU A 137 11.19 -2.44 -12.64
C GLU A 137 10.60 -2.99 -11.34
N MET A 138 11.40 -3.00 -10.28
CA MET A 138 11.00 -3.54 -9.00
C MET A 138 10.28 -2.47 -8.20
N THR A 139 9.01 -2.69 -7.89
CA THR A 139 8.26 -1.74 -7.06
C THR A 139 8.72 -1.82 -5.61
N GLU A 140 8.56 -0.73 -4.85
CA GLU A 140 8.88 -0.69 -3.41
C GLU A 140 8.13 -1.77 -2.62
N GLU A 141 6.88 -2.09 -3.00
CA GLU A 141 6.10 -3.16 -2.39
C GLU A 141 6.74 -4.54 -2.64
N GLN A 142 7.21 -4.80 -3.86
CA GLN A 142 7.92 -6.03 -4.19
C GLN A 142 9.24 -6.13 -3.41
N ALA A 143 9.98 -5.02 -3.29
CA ALA A 143 11.22 -4.97 -2.54
C ALA A 143 10.99 -5.20 -1.03
N THR A 144 9.93 -4.61 -0.48
CA THR A 144 9.52 -4.84 0.91
C THR A 144 9.14 -6.30 1.17
N ASN A 145 8.38 -6.91 0.25
CA ASN A 145 8.02 -8.32 0.34
C ASN A 145 9.25 -9.25 0.25
N GLN A 146 10.21 -8.92 -0.62
CA GLN A 146 11.46 -9.64 -0.72
C GLN A 146 12.30 -9.50 0.55
N LEU A 147 12.38 -8.30 1.12
CA LEU A 147 13.08 -8.05 2.38
C LEU A 147 12.46 -8.85 3.52
N LEU A 148 11.14 -8.78 3.69
CA LEU A 148 10.39 -9.56 4.69
C LEU A 148 10.70 -11.06 4.55
N PHE A 149 10.63 -11.60 3.33
CA PHE A 149 10.92 -13.00 3.06
C PHE A 149 12.35 -13.37 3.48
N SER A 150 13.34 -12.54 3.12
CA SER A 150 14.75 -12.77 3.46
C SER A 150 14.98 -12.78 4.98
N MET A 151 14.37 -11.85 5.70
CA MET A 151 14.48 -11.73 7.15
C MET A 151 13.83 -12.92 7.86
N VAL A 152 12.65 -13.37 7.41
CA VAL A 152 11.97 -14.53 7.99
C VAL A 152 12.79 -15.80 7.80
N MET A 153 13.36 -16.01 6.60
CA MET A 153 14.20 -17.19 6.34
C MET A 153 15.52 -17.16 7.13
N SER A 154 16.12 -15.98 7.31
CA SER A 154 17.31 -15.80 8.15
C SER A 154 16.99 -16.14 9.61
N CYS A 155 15.91 -15.59 10.16
CA CYS A 155 15.44 -15.92 11.49
C CYS A 155 15.20 -17.42 11.64
N TYR A 156 14.52 -18.04 10.68
CA TYR A 156 14.16 -19.46 10.75
C TYR A 156 15.39 -20.37 10.80
N ALA A 157 16.47 -19.99 10.13
CA ALA A 157 17.71 -20.76 10.13
C ALA A 157 18.44 -20.77 11.47
N ASP A 158 18.36 -19.66 12.22
CA ASP A 158 19.21 -19.43 13.40
C ASP A 158 18.43 -19.34 14.74
N ILE A 159 17.09 -19.30 14.72
CA ILE A 159 16.27 -19.18 15.94
C ILE A 159 16.31 -20.45 16.81
N ASP A 160 16.55 -20.25 18.10
CA ASP A 160 16.49 -21.30 19.11
C ASP A 160 15.05 -21.58 19.57
N SER A 161 14.82 -22.77 20.12
CA SER A 161 13.48 -23.16 20.59
C SER A 161 12.95 -22.30 21.73
N ALA A 162 13.81 -21.76 22.61
CA ALA A 162 13.35 -20.95 23.74
C ALA A 162 12.86 -19.58 23.27
N SER A 163 13.56 -18.97 22.31
CA SER A 163 13.12 -17.75 21.63
C SER A 163 11.79 -17.94 20.90
N VAL A 164 11.59 -19.08 20.25
CA VAL A 164 10.33 -19.40 19.56
C VAL A 164 9.15 -19.42 20.54
N THR A 165 9.30 -20.12 21.67
CA THR A 165 8.27 -20.16 22.71
C THR A 165 7.99 -18.76 23.25
N LYS A 166 9.04 -17.98 23.53
CA LYS A 166 8.89 -16.61 24.03
C LYS A 166 8.10 -15.72 23.07
N VAL A 167 8.36 -15.81 21.77
CA VAL A 167 7.61 -15.04 20.75
C VAL A 167 6.18 -15.56 20.60
N ALA A 168 5.97 -16.88 20.68
CA ALA A 168 4.63 -17.48 20.60
C ALA A 168 3.73 -17.04 21.76
N GLU A 169 4.30 -16.78 22.94
CA GLU A 169 3.62 -16.22 24.11
C GLU A 169 3.38 -14.70 24.00
N GLY A 170 3.80 -14.06 22.90
CA GLY A 170 3.72 -12.61 22.71
C GLY A 170 4.84 -11.83 23.40
N GLY A 171 5.85 -12.53 23.92
CA GLY A 171 7.04 -11.92 24.50
C GLY A 171 7.97 -11.33 23.42
N ARG A 172 8.77 -10.34 23.83
CA ARG A 172 9.80 -9.73 22.98
C ARG A 172 11.15 -10.44 23.15
N LEU A 173 11.88 -10.60 22.05
CA LEU A 173 13.25 -11.10 22.10
C LEU A 173 14.16 -10.01 22.70
N SER A 174 15.32 -10.41 23.25
CA SER A 174 16.28 -9.41 23.70
C SER A 174 16.96 -8.76 22.48
N ARG A 175 17.41 -7.51 22.60
CA ARG A 175 18.02 -6.79 21.49
C ARG A 175 19.25 -7.50 20.93
N GLU A 176 19.99 -8.20 21.78
CA GLU A 176 21.18 -8.98 21.41
C GLU A 176 20.80 -10.18 20.54
N VAL A 177 19.73 -10.90 20.92
CA VAL A 177 19.20 -12.03 20.15
C VAL A 177 18.60 -11.55 18.83
N GLU A 178 17.83 -10.46 18.84
CA GLU A 178 17.30 -9.87 17.60
C GLU A 178 18.42 -9.39 16.67
N ALA A 179 19.43 -8.71 17.20
CA ALA A 179 20.57 -8.29 16.41
C ALA A 179 21.33 -9.48 15.82
N ALA A 180 21.45 -10.60 16.56
CA ALA A 180 22.06 -11.82 16.04
C ALA A 180 21.23 -12.49 14.94
N LEU A 181 19.92 -12.62 15.13
CA LEU A 181 19.00 -13.27 14.17
C LEU A 181 18.84 -12.50 12.86
N PHE A 182 18.86 -11.16 12.94
CA PHE A 182 18.65 -10.27 11.79
C PHE A 182 19.94 -9.63 11.29
N ARG A 183 21.11 -10.09 11.75
CA ARG A 183 22.39 -9.69 11.18
C ARG A 183 22.44 -10.18 9.74
N GLN A 184 22.19 -9.28 8.77
CA GLN A 184 22.13 -9.63 7.35
C GLN A 184 23.37 -10.44 6.96
N PRO A 185 23.24 -11.75 6.70
CA PRO A 185 24.32 -12.47 6.06
C PRO A 185 24.47 -11.89 4.65
N SER A 186 25.70 -11.66 4.21
CA SER A 186 25.99 -11.19 2.84
C SER A 186 25.40 -12.11 1.77
N SER A 187 25.07 -13.35 2.13
CA SER A 187 24.32 -14.30 1.32
C SER A 187 23.35 -15.08 2.22
N PRO A 188 22.06 -14.69 2.30
CA PRO A 188 21.09 -15.49 3.03
C PRO A 188 21.00 -16.91 2.42
N PRO A 189 20.86 -17.95 3.26
CA PRO A 189 20.74 -19.31 2.76
C PRO A 189 19.51 -19.41 1.87
N ARG A 190 19.66 -20.05 0.70
CA ARG A 190 18.57 -20.28 -0.23
C ARG A 190 17.57 -21.26 0.41
N PRO A 191 16.30 -20.88 0.59
CA PRO A 191 15.32 -21.73 1.25
C PRO A 191 14.98 -22.93 0.38
N THR A 192 14.76 -24.07 1.02
CA THR A 192 14.31 -25.28 0.30
C THR A 192 12.86 -25.13 -0.14
N SER A 193 12.43 -25.89 -1.16
CA SER A 193 11.04 -25.86 -1.63
C SER A 193 10.02 -26.21 -0.53
N GLN A 194 10.41 -27.03 0.45
CA GLN A 194 9.55 -27.40 1.57
C GLN A 194 9.42 -26.24 2.57
N GLN A 195 10.50 -25.54 2.86
CA GLN A 195 10.49 -24.35 3.73
C GLN A 195 9.67 -23.22 3.11
N PHE A 196 9.76 -23.03 1.79
CA PHE A 196 8.93 -22.06 1.08
C PHE A 196 7.44 -22.37 1.21
N LYS A 197 7.03 -23.62 0.94
CA LYS A 197 5.63 -24.06 1.11
C LYS A 197 5.14 -23.95 2.55
N LEU A 198 6.02 -24.21 3.52
CA LEU A 198 5.70 -24.03 4.93
C LEU A 198 5.43 -22.56 5.23
N LEU A 199 6.30 -21.65 4.79
CA LEU A 199 6.10 -20.22 4.96
C LEU A 199 4.80 -19.74 4.30
N GLU A 200 4.55 -20.13 3.05
CA GLU A 200 3.32 -19.80 2.32
C GLU A 200 2.08 -20.24 3.10
N SER A 201 2.09 -21.46 3.63
CA SER A 201 0.98 -21.97 4.46
C SER A 201 0.78 -21.15 5.75
N VAL A 202 1.87 -20.68 6.36
CA VAL A 202 1.82 -19.84 7.57
C VAL A 202 1.31 -18.44 7.25
N ILE A 203 1.77 -17.83 6.15
CA ILE A 203 1.31 -16.50 5.72
C ILE A 203 -0.19 -16.52 5.43
N HIS A 204 -0.68 -17.53 4.70
CA HIS A 204 -2.10 -17.67 4.41
C HIS A 204 -2.93 -17.89 5.67
N GLU A 205 -2.42 -18.66 6.63
CA GLU A 205 -3.11 -18.89 7.91
C GLU A 205 -3.20 -17.60 8.74
N GLU A 206 -2.12 -16.82 8.82
CA GLU A 206 -2.13 -15.53 9.50
C GLU A 206 -3.05 -14.51 8.80
N GLN A 207 -3.04 -14.47 7.47
CA GLN A 207 -3.98 -13.63 6.72
C GLN A 207 -5.44 -14.03 6.98
N ALA A 208 -5.73 -15.34 6.99
CA ALA A 208 -7.07 -15.85 7.30
C ALA A 208 -7.47 -15.54 8.75
N ARG A 209 -6.54 -15.59 9.69
CA ARG A 209 -6.76 -15.19 11.08
C ARG A 209 -7.09 -13.71 11.20
N ILE A 210 -6.30 -12.85 10.56
CA ILE A 210 -6.55 -11.39 10.53
C ILE A 210 -7.92 -11.10 9.89
N MET A 211 -8.27 -11.77 8.79
CA MET A 211 -9.59 -11.61 8.16
C MET A 211 -10.75 -12.05 9.07
N LYS A 212 -10.54 -13.04 9.95
CA LYS A 212 -11.55 -13.48 10.93
C LYS A 212 -11.65 -12.54 12.13
N GLU A 213 -10.53 -11.95 12.56
CA GLU A 213 -10.48 -11.04 13.70
C GLU A 213 -10.94 -9.62 13.33
N MET A 214 -10.73 -9.18 12.08
CA MET A 214 -11.24 -7.90 11.61
C MET A 214 -12.77 -7.95 11.50
N ARG A 215 -13.44 -7.09 12.27
CA ARG A 215 -14.88 -6.88 12.12
C ARG A 215 -15.16 -6.36 10.71
N PRO A 216 -16.33 -6.65 10.12
CA PRO A 216 -16.71 -6.13 8.81
C PRO A 216 -16.71 -4.59 8.75
N GLU A 217 -16.79 -3.91 9.90
CA GLU A 217 -16.66 -2.44 10.00
C GLU A 217 -15.22 -1.95 9.86
N ASP A 218 -14.23 -2.78 10.21
CA ASP A 218 -12.79 -2.50 10.09
C ASP A 218 -12.20 -3.07 8.79
N MET A 219 -12.98 -3.84 8.02
CA MET A 219 -12.58 -4.21 6.67
C MET A 219 -12.51 -2.95 5.84
N VAL A 220 -11.28 -2.41 5.73
CA VAL A 220 -10.89 -1.38 4.77
C VAL A 220 -11.11 -1.96 3.38
N GLY A 221 -12.36 -1.92 2.92
CA GLY A 221 -12.77 -2.38 1.61
C GLY A 221 -11.94 -1.67 0.55
N ALA A 222 -11.46 -2.46 -0.40
CA ALA A 222 -11.05 -2.26 -1.80
C ALA A 222 -10.93 -0.85 -2.46
N VAL A 223 -11.30 0.25 -1.82
CA VAL A 223 -11.23 1.63 -2.31
C VAL A 223 -9.94 2.34 -1.84
N GLY A 224 -9.00 1.64 -1.19
CA GLY A 224 -7.96 2.25 -0.35
C GLY A 224 -6.49 1.98 -0.72
N ILE A 225 -6.16 1.47 -1.90
CA ILE A 225 -4.75 1.18 -2.25
C ILE A 225 -3.90 2.47 -2.32
N ILE A 226 -4.50 3.63 -2.62
CA ILE A 226 -3.79 4.91 -2.78
C ILE A 226 -3.50 5.64 -1.44
N GLY A 227 -3.94 5.12 -0.29
CA GLY A 227 -3.92 5.89 0.98
C GLY A 227 -3.11 5.30 2.14
N ARG A 228 -2.46 4.14 1.98
CA ARG A 228 -1.94 3.37 3.12
C ARG A 228 -0.74 4.00 3.85
N SER A 229 0.04 4.83 3.18
CA SER A 229 1.19 5.54 3.77
C SER A 229 0.90 7.00 4.16
N MET A 230 -0.33 7.49 3.98
CA MET A 230 -0.66 8.86 4.36
C MET A 230 -0.92 8.98 5.86
N SER A 231 -0.19 9.90 6.49
CA SER A 231 -0.44 10.37 7.87
C SER A 231 -1.95 10.52 8.16
N PRO A 232 -2.44 10.20 9.37
CA PRO A 232 -3.85 10.36 9.74
C PRO A 232 -4.40 11.75 9.41
N ARG A 233 -3.56 12.78 9.52
CA ARG A 233 -3.91 14.16 9.15
C ARG A 233 -4.09 14.33 7.65
N ALA A 234 -3.22 13.74 6.84
CA ALA A 234 -3.34 13.74 5.39
C ALA A 234 -4.58 12.97 4.92
N LYS A 235 -4.94 11.88 5.60
CA LYS A 235 -6.18 11.14 5.34
C LYS A 235 -7.43 11.99 5.60
N VAL A 236 -7.49 12.68 6.75
CA VAL A 236 -8.58 13.62 7.07
C VAL A 236 -8.64 14.74 6.05
N PHE A 237 -7.50 15.30 5.66
CA PHE A 237 -7.43 16.37 4.67
C PHE A 237 -7.93 15.90 3.31
N TYR A 238 -7.48 14.73 2.84
CA TYR A 238 -7.94 14.15 1.59
C TYR A 238 -9.45 13.92 1.57
N VAL A 239 -10.00 13.29 2.63
CA VAL A 239 -11.46 13.08 2.74
C VAL A 239 -12.21 14.41 2.75
N SER A 240 -11.70 15.41 3.47
CA SER A 240 -12.32 16.74 3.49
C SER A 240 -12.30 17.43 2.12
N LEU A 241 -11.24 17.23 1.33
CA LEU A 241 -11.08 17.78 0.00
C LEU A 241 -12.05 17.11 -1.00
N VAL A 242 -12.21 15.78 -0.92
CA VAL A 242 -13.19 15.04 -1.71
C VAL A 242 -14.62 15.48 -1.39
N ILE A 243 -14.96 15.60 -0.10
CA ILE A 243 -16.26 16.11 0.35
C ILE A 243 -16.47 17.53 -0.18
N ALA A 244 -15.51 18.43 0.03
CA ALA A 244 -15.60 19.81 -0.46
C ALA A 244 -15.76 19.88 -1.98
N GLY A 245 -15.10 18.99 -2.74
CA GLY A 245 -15.25 18.87 -4.19
C GLY A 245 -16.67 18.46 -4.61
N VAL A 246 -17.22 17.42 -4.00
CA VAL A 246 -18.58 16.93 -4.29
C VAL A 246 -19.64 17.96 -3.91
N PHE A 247 -19.56 18.52 -2.70
CA PHE A 247 -20.49 19.55 -2.25
C PHE A 247 -20.34 20.86 -3.05
N GLY A 248 -19.11 21.26 -3.36
CA GLY A 248 -18.81 22.43 -4.18
C GLY A 248 -19.38 22.31 -5.58
N ALA A 249 -19.18 21.16 -6.25
CA ALA A 249 -19.74 20.87 -7.56
C ALA A 249 -21.28 20.83 -7.52
N GLY A 250 -21.87 20.21 -6.49
CA GLY A 250 -23.31 20.17 -6.28
C GLY A 250 -23.94 21.57 -6.10
N LEU A 251 -23.34 22.40 -5.24
CA LEU A 251 -23.78 23.79 -5.03
C LEU A 251 -23.62 24.64 -6.29
N TRP A 252 -22.53 24.45 -7.03
CA TRP A 252 -22.31 25.15 -8.30
C TRP A 252 -23.36 24.75 -9.35
N ALA A 253 -23.69 23.46 -9.47
CA ALA A 253 -24.74 22.99 -10.36
C ALA A 253 -26.12 23.55 -9.99
N LEU A 254 -26.46 23.60 -8.69
CA LEU A 254 -27.69 24.24 -8.18
C LEU A 254 -27.74 25.74 -8.50
N GLN A 255 -26.64 26.47 -8.27
CA GLN A 255 -26.55 27.88 -8.63
C GLN A 255 -26.70 28.10 -10.14
N ARG A 256 -26.13 27.20 -10.94
CA ARG A 256 -26.23 27.27 -12.41
C ARG A 256 -27.66 27.01 -12.87
N MET A 257 -28.37 26.05 -12.30
CA MET A 257 -29.78 25.77 -12.63
C MET A 257 -30.72 26.90 -12.21
N THR A 258 -30.44 27.56 -11.08
CA THR A 258 -31.26 28.67 -10.58
C THR A 258 -30.99 29.99 -11.31
N ARG A 259 -29.74 30.26 -11.72
CA ARG A 259 -29.39 31.45 -12.52
C ARG A 259 -29.71 31.31 -14.00
N GLY A 260 -29.78 30.07 -14.51
CA GLY A 260 -29.93 29.76 -15.93
C GLY A 260 -31.36 29.53 -16.40
N GLN A 261 -32.39 29.64 -15.55
CA GLN A 261 -33.74 29.81 -16.09
C GLN A 261 -33.86 31.25 -16.60
N PRO A 262 -33.79 31.51 -17.93
CA PRO A 262 -34.25 32.79 -18.45
C PRO A 262 -35.64 32.96 -17.89
N GLN A 263 -35.88 34.08 -17.22
CA GLN A 263 -37.11 34.44 -16.53
C GLN A 263 -38.29 33.98 -17.38
N ARG A 264 -38.73 32.73 -17.16
CA ARG A 264 -39.73 32.08 -18.01
C ARG A 264 -40.94 32.84 -17.61
N GLU A 265 -41.30 33.83 -18.44
CA GLU A 265 -42.19 34.94 -18.11
C GLU A 265 -43.18 34.40 -17.11
N ARG A 266 -43.05 34.81 -15.84
CA ARG A 266 -44.01 34.41 -14.83
C ARG A 266 -45.32 34.93 -15.39
N SER A 267 -46.06 34.04 -16.05
CA SER A 267 -47.27 34.37 -16.80
C SER A 267 -48.04 35.33 -15.91
N ALA A 268 -48.47 36.48 -16.43
CA ALA A 268 -49.12 37.51 -15.61
C ALA A 268 -50.24 36.97 -14.70
N LYS A 269 -50.78 35.77 -15.02
CA LYS A 269 -51.66 34.96 -14.17
C LYS A 269 -51.05 34.49 -12.83
N SER A 270 -49.78 34.08 -12.75
CA SER A 270 -49.17 33.60 -11.49
C SER A 270 -48.88 34.75 -10.52
N MET A 271 -48.40 35.90 -11.02
CA MET A 271 -48.21 37.12 -10.22
C MET A 271 -49.54 37.62 -9.64
N ARG A 272 -50.63 37.58 -10.43
CA ARG A 272 -51.99 37.90 -9.94
C ARG A 272 -52.50 36.93 -8.85
N LYS A 273 -52.16 35.64 -8.92
CA LYS A 273 -52.52 34.67 -7.87
C LYS A 273 -51.73 34.89 -6.59
N LEU A 274 -50.44 35.21 -6.69
CA LEU A 274 -49.59 35.49 -5.53
C LEU A 274 -50.02 36.78 -4.83
N ALA A 275 -50.31 37.85 -5.58
CA ALA A 275 -50.85 39.10 -5.03
C ALA A 275 -52.21 38.90 -4.33
N LYS A 276 -53.11 38.08 -4.89
CA LYS A 276 -54.39 37.76 -4.22
C LYS A 276 -54.20 36.95 -2.93
N ALA A 277 -53.17 36.10 -2.87
CA ALA A 277 -52.88 35.32 -1.67
C ALA A 277 -52.30 36.21 -0.55
N THR A 278 -51.42 37.16 -0.88
CA THR A 278 -50.87 38.13 0.08
C THR A 278 -51.97 39.05 0.63
N ASP A 279 -52.85 39.57 -0.23
CA ASP A 279 -53.97 40.43 0.22
C ASP A 279 -54.92 39.70 1.17
N ARG A 280 -55.17 38.40 0.93
CA ARG A 280 -56.02 37.59 1.83
C ARG A 280 -55.37 37.38 3.19
N LEU A 281 -54.05 37.19 3.25
CA LEU A 281 -53.32 37.07 4.51
C LEU A 281 -53.31 38.38 5.28
N GLU A 282 -53.13 39.53 4.61
CA GLU A 282 -53.21 40.84 5.26
C GLU A 282 -54.61 41.14 5.80
N LYS A 283 -55.67 40.81 5.04
CA LYS A 283 -57.05 40.95 5.51
C LYS A 283 -57.33 40.09 6.75
N LYS A 284 -56.82 38.85 6.78
CA LYS A 284 -56.92 37.98 7.96
C LYS A 284 -56.17 38.55 9.17
N LYS A 285 -54.99 39.16 8.97
CA LYS A 285 -54.21 39.81 10.05
C LYS A 285 -54.87 41.07 10.61
N LYS A 286 -55.72 41.76 9.86
CA LYS A 286 -56.45 42.95 10.33
C LYS A 286 -57.79 42.64 11.01
N GLN A 287 -58.28 41.41 10.87
CA GLN A 287 -59.57 40.97 11.42
C GLN A 287 -59.47 40.07 12.66
N GLY A 288 -58.26 39.67 13.04
CA GLY A 288 -57.97 39.05 14.34
C GLY A 288 -57.31 40.07 15.25
#